data_AF-A0A7X4F9F8-F1
#
_entry.id   AF-A0A7X4F9F8-F1
#
_cell.length_a   1.000
_cell.length_b   1.000
_cell.length_c   1.000
_cell.angle_alpha   90.00
_cell.angle_beta   90.00
_cell.angle_gamma   90.00
#
_symmetry.space_group_name_H-M   'P 1'
#
loop_
_entity.id
_entity.type
_entity.pdbx_description
1 polymer ?
#
loop_
_entity_poly.entity_id
_entity_poly.type
_entity_poly.pdbx_seq_one_letter_code
_entity_poly.pdbx_strand_id
1 'polypeptide(L)'
;MPRRKPYTKVVKTNQIRAEHVRGMGDVVFKGFQCLNSECLEFIFVRKDEIGDDFEITCPTCEIVMLSGDETQFYAYKLEDQRDHSIIEEGTFTILHDDYIEEAREYKYCIICNTIKSLDLFDRHSARRSGRQSECKLCKAVYNAIKNKTRLTDQHREAAQKRRMYLDLSGSRKIESENIYKRFSYRCFKCGKDLQGVGTKERPLDHTLPAVFLWPLTTENATLLCREHNSEKSDKWPSAYYSDSELRNLAVLTGVQYETLAGQPHYNPEAIKRLSISEQVDQLLTKYAPYRSEIIKLRNRILQYENFDFFQHSTIISPAWVRQANQEYQQVIHQEVDFNTEQDTDEM
;
A
#
# COMPACT_ATOMS: atom_id res chain seq x y z
N MET A 1 2.50 19.24 10.09
CA MET A 1 3.34 20.04 9.16
C MET A 1 2.44 20.74 8.16
N PRO A 2 2.60 22.06 7.91
CA PRO A 2 1.87 22.75 6.85
C PRO A 2 2.29 22.18 5.48
N ARG A 3 1.32 21.88 4.60
CA ARG A 3 1.60 21.40 3.24
C ARG A 3 2.48 22.43 2.52
N ARG A 4 3.67 22.02 2.06
CA ARG A 4 4.53 22.87 1.22
C ARG A 4 3.75 23.33 -0.02
N LYS A 5 3.91 24.61 -0.39
CA LYS A 5 3.29 25.15 -1.60
C LYS A 5 3.81 24.39 -2.82
N PRO A 6 2.92 23.99 -3.76
CA PRO A 6 3.34 23.33 -4.98
C PRO A 6 4.20 24.27 -5.83
N TYR A 7 5.38 23.81 -6.28
CA TYR A 7 6.30 24.59 -7.12
C TYR A 7 6.35 24.11 -8.59
N THR A 8 5.68 23.00 -8.90
CA THR A 8 5.54 22.49 -10.28
C THR A 8 4.07 22.25 -10.62
N LYS A 9 3.67 22.61 -11.84
CA LYS A 9 2.32 22.39 -12.39
C LYS A 9 2.44 21.67 -13.73
N VAL A 10 1.62 20.65 -13.93
CA VAL A 10 1.44 20.05 -15.26
C VAL A 10 0.54 21.00 -16.06
N VAL A 11 1.10 21.69 -17.04
CA VAL A 11 0.35 22.50 -18.00
C VAL A 11 -0.23 21.54 -19.04
N LYS A 12 -1.55 21.54 -19.20
CA LYS A 12 -2.26 20.69 -20.16
C LYS A 12 -2.64 21.54 -21.37
N THR A 13 -2.23 21.13 -22.56
CA THR A 13 -2.66 21.71 -23.84
C THR A 13 -3.32 20.60 -24.67
N ASN A 14 -4.22 20.97 -25.58
CA ASN A 14 -4.90 20.03 -26.49
C ASN A 14 -5.57 18.83 -25.80
N GLN A 15 -6.19 19.05 -24.64
CA GLN A 15 -6.87 17.98 -23.94
C GLN A 15 -8.11 17.51 -24.73
N ILE A 16 -8.11 16.24 -25.11
CA ILE A 16 -9.30 15.59 -25.67
C ILE A 16 -10.30 15.39 -24.53
N ARG A 17 -11.39 16.16 -24.56
CA ARG A 17 -12.50 16.03 -23.61
C ARG A 17 -13.81 16.05 -24.37
N ALA A 18 -14.42 14.87 -24.48
CA ALA A 18 -15.70 14.69 -25.14
C ALA A 18 -16.82 15.42 -24.38
N GLU A 19 -17.80 15.94 -25.10
CA GLU A 19 -18.90 16.73 -24.52
C GLU A 19 -19.71 15.90 -23.51
N HIS A 20 -20.04 14.65 -23.87
CA HIS A 20 -20.80 13.72 -23.02
C HIS A 20 -20.09 13.35 -21.71
N VAL A 21 -18.79 13.66 -21.55
CA VAL A 21 -18.02 13.40 -20.31
C VAL A 21 -17.88 14.66 -19.44
N ARG A 22 -18.23 15.84 -19.96
CA ARG A 22 -18.22 17.07 -19.16
C ARG A 22 -19.30 16.97 -18.08
N GLY A 23 -18.94 17.30 -16.84
CA GLY A 23 -19.82 17.14 -15.68
C GLY A 23 -19.98 15.69 -15.16
N MET A 24 -19.71 14.66 -15.96
CA MET A 24 -19.99 13.25 -15.63
C MET A 24 -18.98 12.58 -14.67
N GLY A 25 -17.96 13.29 -14.20
CA GLY A 25 -16.89 12.71 -13.37
C GLY A 25 -17.33 12.24 -11.98
N ASP A 26 -18.53 12.61 -11.55
CA ASP A 26 -19.14 12.23 -10.27
C ASP A 26 -20.51 11.54 -10.45
N VAL A 27 -20.94 11.30 -11.69
CA VAL A 27 -22.17 10.56 -11.99
C VAL A 27 -21.85 9.05 -12.01
N VAL A 28 -22.70 8.27 -11.36
CA VAL A 28 -22.59 6.81 -11.26
C VAL A 28 -23.72 6.19 -12.07
N PHE A 29 -23.40 5.14 -12.81
CA PHE A 29 -24.31 4.38 -13.65
C PHE A 29 -24.42 2.96 -13.12
N LYS A 30 -25.60 2.34 -13.23
CA LYS A 30 -25.78 0.90 -13.16
C LYS A 30 -25.64 0.32 -14.56
N GLY A 31 -24.83 -0.72 -14.72
CA GLY A 31 -24.59 -1.39 -15.99
C GLY A 31 -24.97 -2.86 -15.91
N PHE A 32 -25.89 -3.30 -16.78
CA PHE A 32 -26.44 -4.66 -16.83
C PHE A 32 -26.87 -5.01 -18.26
N GLN A 33 -27.10 -6.30 -18.51
CA GLN A 33 -27.58 -6.77 -19.80
C GLN A 33 -29.11 -6.72 -19.86
N CYS A 34 -29.68 -6.52 -21.04
CA CYS A 34 -31.11 -6.66 -21.25
C CYS A 34 -31.61 -8.08 -20.85
N LEU A 35 -32.74 -8.16 -20.14
CA LEU A 35 -33.33 -9.45 -19.71
C LEU A 35 -33.98 -10.27 -20.83
N ASN A 36 -34.29 -9.64 -21.98
CA ASN A 36 -34.67 -10.37 -23.18
C ASN A 36 -33.51 -11.26 -23.65
N SER A 37 -33.70 -12.58 -23.65
CA SER A 37 -32.68 -13.58 -23.97
C SER A 37 -32.06 -13.44 -25.37
N GLU A 38 -32.79 -12.88 -26.32
CA GLU A 38 -32.31 -12.64 -27.68
C GLU A 38 -31.58 -11.29 -27.84
N CYS A 39 -31.52 -10.48 -26.78
CA CYS A 39 -30.92 -9.16 -26.81
C CYS A 39 -29.51 -9.16 -26.19
N LEU A 40 -28.55 -8.64 -26.95
CA LEU A 40 -27.15 -8.50 -26.51
C LEU A 40 -26.82 -7.09 -25.98
N GLU A 41 -27.84 -6.24 -25.83
CA GLU A 41 -27.64 -4.86 -25.39
C GLU A 41 -27.19 -4.79 -23.93
N PHE A 42 -26.12 -4.02 -23.69
CA PHE A 42 -25.65 -3.73 -22.35
C PHE A 42 -26.01 -2.29 -21.98
N ILE A 43 -26.98 -2.17 -21.10
CA ILE A 43 -27.65 -0.92 -20.77
C ILE A 43 -26.89 -0.22 -19.65
N PHE A 44 -26.70 1.09 -19.79
CA PHE A 44 -26.21 1.96 -18.72
C PHE A 44 -27.28 2.96 -18.32
N VAL A 45 -27.78 2.85 -17.09
CA VAL A 45 -28.76 3.78 -16.52
C VAL A 45 -28.10 4.57 -15.40
N ARG A 46 -28.42 5.85 -15.27
CA ARG A 46 -27.89 6.68 -14.18
C ARG A 46 -28.48 6.22 -12.84
N LYS A 47 -27.62 6.00 -11.86
CA LYS A 47 -28.04 5.55 -10.53
C LYS A 47 -28.96 6.57 -9.84
N ASP A 48 -28.78 7.86 -10.10
CA ASP A 48 -29.62 8.92 -9.54
C ASP A 48 -30.97 9.09 -10.25
N GLU A 49 -31.20 8.36 -11.34
CA GLU A 49 -32.48 8.32 -12.07
C GLU A 49 -33.27 7.02 -11.77
N ILE A 50 -32.63 6.03 -11.14
CA ILE A 50 -33.30 4.84 -10.63
C ILE A 50 -33.87 5.23 -9.26
N GLY A 51 -35.16 5.58 -9.25
CA GLY A 51 -35.93 5.84 -8.02
C GLY A 51 -36.34 4.55 -7.32
N ASP A 52 -37.21 4.68 -6.31
CA ASP A 52 -37.85 3.53 -5.66
C ASP A 52 -38.73 2.76 -6.68
N ASP A 53 -39.43 3.50 -7.54
CA ASP A 53 -40.08 2.98 -8.73
C ASP A 53 -39.25 3.36 -9.97
N PHE A 54 -39.03 2.40 -10.88
CA PHE A 54 -38.30 2.63 -12.13
C PHE A 54 -39.00 2.04 -13.34
N GLU A 55 -38.74 2.65 -14.49
CA GLU A 55 -39.10 2.16 -15.82
C GLU A 55 -37.86 2.28 -16.71
N ILE A 56 -37.33 1.15 -17.15
CA ILE A 56 -36.13 1.10 -17.99
C ILE A 56 -36.44 0.38 -19.29
N THR A 57 -36.39 1.11 -20.39
CA THR A 57 -36.56 0.57 -21.73
C THR A 57 -35.22 0.19 -22.34
N CYS A 58 -35.11 -1.04 -22.86
CA CYS A 58 -33.96 -1.42 -23.67
C CYS A 58 -33.95 -0.62 -24.99
N PRO A 59 -32.86 0.07 -25.33
CA PRO A 59 -32.80 0.88 -26.55
C PRO A 59 -32.80 0.05 -27.84
N THR A 60 -32.54 -1.25 -27.74
CA THR A 60 -32.35 -2.14 -28.90
C THR A 60 -33.57 -3.02 -29.18
N CYS A 61 -34.17 -3.62 -28.15
CA CYS A 61 -35.33 -4.51 -28.31
C CYS A 61 -36.63 -3.95 -27.72
N GLU A 62 -36.59 -2.73 -27.18
CA GLU A 62 -37.75 -1.99 -26.66
C GLU A 62 -38.50 -2.67 -25.50
N ILE A 63 -37.96 -3.77 -24.94
CA ILE A 63 -38.53 -4.38 -23.74
C ILE A 63 -38.42 -3.41 -22.56
N VAL A 64 -39.47 -3.35 -21.76
CA VAL A 64 -39.58 -2.48 -20.60
C VAL A 64 -39.41 -3.29 -19.33
N MET A 65 -38.46 -2.89 -18.49
CA MET A 65 -38.28 -3.43 -17.13
C MET A 65 -38.87 -2.43 -16.15
N LEU A 66 -39.94 -2.84 -15.48
CA LEU A 66 -40.64 -2.07 -14.46
C LEU A 66 -40.29 -2.58 -13.06
N SER A 67 -40.26 -1.68 -12.08
CA SER A 67 -40.21 -2.06 -10.67
C SER A 67 -41.45 -2.86 -10.27
N GLY A 68 -41.27 -3.92 -9.48
CA GLY A 68 -42.30 -4.86 -9.06
C GLY A 68 -42.66 -5.93 -10.08
N ASP A 69 -42.20 -5.80 -11.32
CA ASP A 69 -42.40 -6.82 -12.36
C ASP A 69 -41.31 -7.90 -12.32
N GLU A 70 -41.60 -9.01 -12.98
CA GLU A 70 -40.71 -10.15 -13.11
C GLU A 70 -40.60 -10.64 -14.55
N THR A 71 -39.43 -11.19 -14.89
CA THR A 71 -39.23 -11.92 -16.15
C THR A 71 -39.24 -13.41 -15.87
N GLN A 72 -40.17 -14.14 -16.51
CA GLN A 72 -40.20 -15.60 -16.49
C GLN A 72 -39.22 -16.17 -17.53
N PHE A 73 -38.36 -17.10 -17.10
CA PHE A 73 -37.42 -17.79 -17.99
C PHE A 73 -37.87 -19.19 -18.39
N TYR A 74 -38.40 -19.97 -17.44
CA TYR A 74 -38.91 -21.31 -17.70
C TYR A 74 -39.88 -21.77 -16.62
N ALA A 75 -40.72 -22.76 -16.95
CA ALA A 75 -41.45 -23.54 -15.96
C ALA A 75 -40.58 -24.71 -15.51
N TYR A 76 -40.66 -25.10 -14.24
CA TYR A 76 -39.92 -26.24 -13.69
C TYR A 76 -40.84 -27.27 -13.05
N LYS A 77 -40.34 -28.51 -13.06
CA LYS A 77 -40.83 -29.62 -12.25
C LYS A 77 -39.65 -30.20 -11.52
N LEU A 78 -39.69 -30.19 -10.21
CA LEU A 78 -38.70 -30.82 -9.35
C LEU A 78 -39.14 -32.26 -9.14
N GLU A 79 -38.41 -33.21 -9.74
CA GLU A 79 -38.71 -34.63 -9.66
C GLU A 79 -37.70 -35.36 -8.77
N ASP A 80 -38.18 -36.34 -7.99
CA ASP A 80 -37.31 -37.31 -7.33
C ASP A 80 -36.79 -38.31 -8.38
N GLN A 81 -35.47 -38.34 -8.59
CA GLN A 81 -34.86 -39.20 -9.60
C GLN A 81 -35.00 -40.71 -9.33
N ARG A 82 -35.42 -41.12 -8.13
CA ARG A 82 -35.52 -42.54 -7.74
C ARG A 82 -36.82 -43.17 -8.20
N ASP A 83 -37.92 -42.43 -8.13
CA ASP A 83 -39.27 -42.91 -8.45
C ASP A 83 -40.03 -42.01 -9.42
N HIS A 84 -39.39 -40.95 -9.92
CA HIS A 84 -39.97 -39.94 -10.81
C HIS A 84 -41.23 -39.27 -10.26
N SER A 85 -41.40 -39.27 -8.93
CA SER A 85 -42.46 -38.51 -8.29
C SER A 85 -42.16 -37.01 -8.37
N ILE A 86 -43.19 -36.20 -8.61
CA ILE A 86 -43.08 -34.75 -8.64
C ILE A 86 -43.13 -34.24 -7.20
N ILE A 87 -42.07 -33.56 -6.78
CA ILE A 87 -41.94 -32.91 -5.48
C ILE A 87 -42.59 -31.53 -5.53
N GLU A 88 -42.33 -30.75 -6.59
CA GLU A 88 -42.77 -29.37 -6.73
C GLU A 88 -42.86 -28.97 -8.21
N GLU A 89 -43.79 -28.09 -8.56
CA GLU A 89 -43.85 -27.46 -9.88
C GLU A 89 -44.04 -25.95 -9.72
N GLY A 90 -43.44 -25.17 -10.61
CA GLY A 90 -43.51 -23.72 -10.54
C GLY A 90 -42.93 -23.03 -11.76
N THR A 91 -42.77 -21.72 -11.66
CA THR A 91 -42.12 -20.88 -12.68
C THR A 91 -40.85 -20.27 -12.10
N PHE A 92 -39.78 -20.34 -12.87
CA PHE A 92 -38.55 -19.64 -12.55
C PHE A 92 -38.62 -18.22 -13.11
N THR A 93 -38.82 -17.26 -12.21
CA THR A 93 -38.91 -15.83 -12.51
C THR A 93 -37.79 -15.08 -11.79
N ILE A 94 -37.39 -13.94 -12.35
CA ILE A 94 -36.46 -13.01 -11.71
C ILE A 94 -37.15 -11.66 -11.60
N LEU A 95 -37.22 -11.13 -10.38
CA LEU A 95 -37.70 -9.78 -10.11
C LEU A 95 -36.75 -8.76 -10.74
N HIS A 96 -37.31 -7.78 -11.44
CA HIS A 96 -36.51 -6.73 -12.06
C HIS A 96 -35.72 -5.92 -11.01
N ASP A 97 -36.32 -5.65 -9.85
CA ASP A 97 -35.68 -4.91 -8.75
C ASP A 97 -34.38 -5.59 -8.30
N ASP A 98 -34.42 -6.89 -8.02
CA ASP A 98 -33.25 -7.67 -7.60
C ASP A 98 -32.15 -7.62 -8.67
N TYR A 99 -32.53 -7.77 -9.94
CA TYR A 99 -31.60 -7.75 -11.08
C TYR A 99 -30.89 -6.40 -11.24
N ILE A 100 -31.61 -5.29 -11.06
CA ILE A 100 -31.04 -3.94 -11.13
C ILE A 100 -30.22 -3.61 -9.86
N GLU A 101 -30.63 -4.10 -8.70
CA GLU A 101 -29.92 -3.89 -7.43
C GLU A 101 -28.54 -4.57 -7.45
N GLU A 102 -28.43 -5.79 -7.98
CA GLU A 102 -27.14 -6.50 -8.08
C GLU A 102 -26.20 -5.92 -9.14
N ALA A 103 -26.75 -5.15 -10.11
CA ALA A 103 -25.99 -4.63 -11.23
C ALA A 103 -24.78 -3.80 -10.78
N ARG A 104 -23.66 -3.95 -11.50
CA ARG A 104 -22.41 -3.26 -11.16
C ARG A 104 -22.49 -1.77 -11.43
N GLU A 105 -21.74 -1.01 -10.63
CA GLU A 105 -21.63 0.43 -10.77
C GLU A 105 -20.47 0.84 -11.68
N TYR A 106 -20.71 1.84 -12.53
CA TYR A 106 -19.77 2.38 -13.51
C TYR A 106 -19.72 3.90 -13.45
N LYS A 107 -18.62 4.49 -13.92
CA LYS A 107 -18.50 5.94 -14.12
C LYS A 107 -17.53 6.27 -15.25
N TYR A 108 -17.63 7.50 -15.76
CA TYR A 108 -16.66 8.02 -16.73
C TYR A 108 -15.35 8.43 -16.07
N CYS A 109 -14.24 8.09 -16.73
CA CYS A 109 -12.95 8.70 -16.44
C CYS A 109 -12.82 10.02 -17.18
N ILE A 110 -12.62 11.13 -16.46
CA ILE A 110 -12.51 12.47 -17.06
C ILE A 110 -11.22 12.71 -17.85
N ILE A 111 -10.27 11.77 -17.80
CA ILE A 111 -8.99 11.86 -18.52
C ILE A 111 -9.08 11.11 -19.84
N CYS A 112 -9.45 9.83 -19.83
CA CYS A 112 -9.53 9.01 -21.05
C CYS A 112 -10.92 8.97 -21.69
N ASN A 113 -11.93 9.62 -21.09
CA ASN A 113 -13.31 9.70 -21.58
C ASN A 113 -14.06 8.35 -21.66
N THR A 114 -13.49 7.26 -21.16
CA THR A 114 -14.14 5.93 -21.19
C THR A 114 -14.96 5.67 -19.92
N ILE A 115 -16.10 5.00 -20.07
CA ILE A 115 -16.84 4.40 -18.95
C ILE A 115 -16.08 3.18 -18.40
N LYS A 116 -16.03 3.03 -17.08
CA LYS A 116 -15.32 1.95 -16.38
C LYS A 116 -16.03 1.60 -15.08
N SER A 117 -15.85 0.35 -14.64
CA SER A 117 -16.35 -0.11 -13.34
C SER A 117 -15.80 0.76 -12.19
N LEU A 118 -16.63 1.00 -11.18
CA LEU A 118 -16.38 1.96 -10.11
C LEU A 118 -15.16 1.60 -9.23
N ASP A 119 -14.83 0.30 -9.14
CA ASP A 119 -13.67 -0.22 -8.42
C ASP A 119 -12.33 0.14 -9.09
N LEU A 120 -12.33 0.48 -10.38
CA LEU A 120 -11.17 0.96 -11.12
C LEU A 120 -10.83 2.43 -10.83
N PHE A 121 -11.50 3.03 -9.85
CA PHE A 121 -11.25 4.37 -9.34
C PHE A 121 -10.87 4.32 -7.86
N ASP A 122 -9.89 5.14 -7.47
CA ASP A 122 -9.47 5.20 -6.05
C ASP A 122 -10.54 5.89 -5.19
N ARG A 123 -10.63 5.47 -3.92
CA ARG A 123 -11.57 6.06 -2.95
C ARG A 123 -11.23 7.53 -2.70
N HIS A 124 -12.26 8.37 -2.62
CA HIS A 124 -12.14 9.79 -2.32
C HIS A 124 -13.42 10.31 -1.67
N SER A 125 -13.49 10.27 -0.35
CA SER A 125 -14.71 10.55 0.43
C SER A 125 -15.34 11.92 0.17
N ALA A 126 -14.54 12.94 -0.15
CA ALA A 126 -15.07 14.28 -0.42
C ALA A 126 -15.79 14.42 -1.79
N ARG A 127 -15.84 13.35 -2.60
CA ARG A 127 -16.53 13.35 -3.89
C ARG A 127 -17.89 12.69 -3.73
N ARG A 128 -18.90 13.16 -4.49
CA ARG A 128 -20.26 12.59 -4.46
C ARG A 128 -20.27 11.10 -4.81
N SER A 129 -19.45 10.70 -5.80
CA SER A 129 -19.30 9.30 -6.19
C SER A 129 -18.50 8.45 -5.18
N GLY A 130 -17.96 9.03 -4.10
CA GLY A 130 -17.03 8.36 -3.18
C GLY A 130 -15.69 7.95 -3.81
N ARG A 131 -15.46 8.29 -5.08
CA ARG A 131 -14.31 7.89 -5.90
C ARG A 131 -13.70 9.09 -6.61
N GLN A 132 -12.43 8.98 -7.00
CA GLN A 132 -11.77 9.99 -7.82
C GLN A 132 -12.37 10.08 -9.23
N SER A 133 -12.20 11.24 -9.89
CA SER A 133 -12.74 11.48 -11.23
C SER A 133 -11.92 10.80 -12.34
N GLU A 134 -10.65 10.50 -12.07
CA GLU A 134 -9.76 9.74 -12.94
C GLU A 134 -9.65 8.26 -12.53
N CYS A 135 -9.53 7.37 -13.52
CA CYS A 135 -9.30 5.95 -13.25
C CYS A 135 -7.85 5.71 -12.77
N LYS A 136 -7.63 4.59 -12.08
CA LYS A 136 -6.33 4.17 -11.53
C LYS A 136 -5.22 4.16 -12.59
N LEU A 137 -5.52 3.72 -13.81
CA LEU A 137 -4.56 3.71 -14.93
C LEU A 137 -4.12 5.13 -15.31
N CYS A 138 -5.07 6.02 -15.60
CA CYS A 138 -4.78 7.40 -15.96
C CYS A 138 -4.05 8.13 -14.82
N LYS A 139 -4.44 7.84 -13.57
CA LYS A 139 -3.78 8.37 -12.38
C LYS A 139 -2.33 7.89 -12.27
N ALA A 140 -2.05 6.61 -12.54
CA ALA A 140 -0.69 6.07 -12.51
C ALA A 140 0.21 6.79 -13.53
N VAL A 141 -0.26 6.94 -14.77
CA VAL A 141 0.46 7.67 -15.82
C VAL A 141 0.67 9.15 -15.44
N TYR A 142 -0.39 9.82 -14.98
CA TYR A 142 -0.29 11.22 -14.54
C TYR A 142 0.70 11.39 -13.37
N ASN A 143 0.65 10.47 -12.41
CA ASN A 143 1.59 10.46 -11.29
C ASN A 143 3.02 10.20 -11.77
N ALA A 144 3.26 9.32 -12.75
CA ALA A 144 4.59 9.11 -13.31
C ALA A 144 5.18 10.39 -13.90
N ILE A 145 4.38 11.20 -14.60
CA ILE A 145 4.78 12.53 -15.10
C ILE A 145 5.13 13.45 -13.93
N LYS A 146 4.26 13.53 -12.92
CA LYS A 146 4.44 14.39 -11.73
C LYS A 146 5.61 13.93 -10.84
N ASN A 147 5.91 12.64 -10.81
CA ASN A 147 6.97 12.05 -10.00
C ASN A 147 8.36 12.44 -10.50
N LYS A 148 8.52 12.84 -11.77
CA LYS A 148 9.79 13.35 -12.31
C LYS A 148 10.28 14.60 -11.56
N THR A 149 9.35 15.38 -11.00
CA THR A 149 9.67 16.58 -10.23
C THR A 149 9.52 16.40 -8.72
N ARG A 150 9.13 15.22 -8.22
CA ARG A 150 9.09 14.96 -6.78
C ARG A 150 10.51 14.84 -6.24
N LEU A 151 10.84 15.67 -5.24
CA LEU A 151 12.06 15.50 -4.45
C LEU A 151 12.02 14.13 -3.75
N THR A 152 13.19 13.51 -3.56
CA THR A 152 13.36 12.23 -2.85
C THR A 152 12.65 12.23 -1.49
N ASP A 153 12.56 13.40 -0.85
CA ASP A 153 11.84 13.61 0.42
C ASP A 153 10.31 13.46 0.33
N GLN A 154 9.69 13.73 -0.83
CA GLN A 154 8.24 13.51 -1.03
C GLN A 154 7.90 12.02 -1.20
N HIS A 155 8.83 11.23 -1.74
CA HIS A 155 8.73 9.76 -1.73
C HIS A 155 9.04 9.17 -0.34
N ARG A 156 9.86 9.86 0.46
CA ARG A 156 10.07 9.51 1.88
C ARG A 156 8.82 9.79 2.72
N GLU A 157 8.14 10.92 2.48
CA GLU A 157 6.90 11.30 3.18
C GLU A 157 5.70 10.38 2.88
N ALA A 158 5.59 9.83 1.66
CA ALA A 158 4.48 8.96 1.26
C ALA A 158 4.62 7.50 1.74
N ALA A 159 5.80 7.08 2.21
CA ALA A 159 6.01 5.75 2.77
C ALA A 159 5.67 5.76 4.27
N GLN A 160 4.40 5.60 4.61
CA GLN A 160 3.93 5.51 6.01
C GLN A 160 4.63 4.38 6.79
N LYS A 161 5.07 3.33 6.09
CA LYS A 161 6.01 2.32 6.56
C LYS A 161 7.29 2.94 7.13
N ARG A 162 7.98 3.82 6.38
CA ARG A 162 9.18 4.52 6.87
C ARG A 162 8.88 5.47 8.04
N ARG A 163 7.72 6.12 8.08
CA ARG A 163 7.30 6.93 9.23
C ARG A 163 7.12 6.09 10.51
N MET A 164 6.59 4.88 10.39
CA MET A 164 6.49 3.94 11.52
C MET A 164 7.87 3.59 12.07
N TYR A 165 8.83 3.23 11.21
CA TYR A 165 10.22 2.99 11.63
C TYR A 165 10.87 4.25 12.22
N LEU A 166 10.63 5.43 11.64
CA LEU A 166 11.17 6.70 12.13
C LEU A 166 10.62 7.08 13.52
N ASP A 167 9.32 6.93 13.75
CA ASP A 167 8.68 7.16 15.05
C ASP A 167 9.19 6.17 16.10
N LEU A 168 9.28 4.88 15.74
CA LEU A 168 9.81 3.84 16.62
C LEU A 168 11.30 4.05 16.94
N SER A 169 12.06 4.61 16.00
CA SER A 169 13.48 4.91 16.19
C SER A 169 13.72 6.22 16.97
N GLY A 170 12.73 7.12 17.06
CA GLY A 170 12.83 8.39 17.80
C GLY A 170 13.58 9.52 17.06
N SER A 171 13.51 9.54 15.71
CA SER A 171 14.33 10.46 14.89
C SER A 171 14.10 11.96 15.22
N ARG A 172 15.20 12.73 15.28
CA ARG A 172 15.23 14.20 15.47
C ARG A 172 15.46 14.92 14.13
N LYS A 173 15.29 16.25 14.11
CA LYS A 173 15.61 17.08 12.94
C LYS A 173 17.10 16.93 12.61
N ILE A 174 17.41 16.52 11.38
CA ILE A 174 18.77 16.32 10.90
C ILE A 174 19.36 17.65 10.43
N GLU A 175 20.56 17.97 10.89
CA GLU A 175 21.34 19.12 10.43
C GLU A 175 22.34 18.65 9.37
N SER A 176 21.84 18.51 8.13
CA SER A 176 22.60 17.93 7.01
C SER A 176 23.95 18.61 6.78
N GLU A 177 24.03 19.91 7.00
CA GLU A 177 25.27 20.67 6.82
C GLU A 177 26.38 20.26 7.80
N ASN A 178 26.04 19.93 9.05
CA ASN A 178 27.02 19.46 10.03
C ASN A 178 27.58 18.09 9.62
N ILE A 179 26.71 17.22 9.07
CA ILE A 179 27.14 15.93 8.55
C ILE A 179 28.05 16.13 7.35
N TYR A 180 27.69 17.02 6.41
CA TYR A 180 28.52 17.29 5.24
C TYR A 180 29.92 17.78 5.64
N LYS A 181 30.00 18.73 6.58
CA LYS A 181 31.27 19.23 7.12
C LYS A 181 32.08 18.14 7.82
N ARG A 182 31.43 17.29 8.61
CA ARG A 182 32.08 16.16 9.31
C ARG A 182 32.80 15.22 8.34
N PHE A 183 32.18 14.93 7.20
CA PHE A 183 32.78 14.10 6.16
C PHE A 183 33.56 14.91 5.11
N SER A 184 33.85 16.19 5.37
CA SER A 184 34.54 17.09 4.43
C SER A 184 33.94 17.10 3.02
N TYR A 185 32.61 16.99 2.93
CA TYR A 185 31.84 16.85 1.69
C TYR A 185 32.29 15.68 0.81
N ARG A 186 32.89 14.63 1.39
CA ARG A 186 33.35 13.45 0.64
C ARG A 186 32.54 12.22 0.99
N CYS A 187 32.38 11.33 0.02
CA CYS A 187 31.85 10.00 0.28
C CYS A 187 32.78 9.27 1.25
N PHE A 188 32.22 8.75 2.34
CA PHE A 188 32.99 8.00 3.34
C PHE A 188 33.73 6.79 2.74
N LYS A 189 33.07 6.05 1.84
CA LYS A 189 33.60 4.81 1.26
C LYS A 189 34.72 5.05 0.23
N CYS A 190 34.47 5.90 -0.78
CA CYS A 190 35.41 6.08 -1.89
C CYS A 190 36.14 7.43 -1.92
N GLY A 191 35.87 8.33 -0.96
CA GLY A 191 36.51 9.65 -0.90
C GLY A 191 36.08 10.64 -1.99
N LYS A 192 35.15 10.25 -2.88
CA LYS A 192 34.63 11.11 -3.97
C LYS A 192 34.12 12.44 -3.40
N ASP A 193 34.51 13.54 -4.03
CA ASP A 193 34.03 14.87 -3.69
C ASP A 193 32.55 15.04 -4.07
N LEU A 194 31.76 15.49 -3.10
CA LEU A 194 30.33 15.73 -3.15
C LEU A 194 30.00 17.20 -2.83
N GLN A 195 30.99 18.10 -2.89
CA GLN A 195 30.75 19.53 -2.80
C GLN A 195 30.02 20.02 -4.06
N GLY A 196 29.01 20.88 -3.88
CA GLY A 196 28.26 21.47 -4.99
C GLY A 196 27.33 20.51 -5.75
N VAL A 197 27.33 19.20 -5.46
CA VAL A 197 26.43 18.24 -6.11
C VAL A 197 25.03 18.27 -5.49
N GLY A 198 24.02 17.93 -6.30
CA GLY A 198 22.63 17.86 -5.85
C GLY A 198 22.43 16.82 -4.74
N THR A 199 21.44 17.05 -3.86
CA THR A 199 21.16 16.17 -2.69
C THR A 199 20.93 14.70 -3.03
N LYS A 200 20.48 14.39 -4.25
CA LYS A 200 20.31 13.01 -4.74
C LYS A 200 21.63 12.27 -4.94
N GLU A 201 22.70 12.99 -5.23
CA GLU A 201 24.04 12.43 -5.48
C GLU A 201 24.88 12.32 -4.20
N ARG A 202 24.41 12.94 -3.10
CA ARG A 202 25.03 12.94 -1.77
C ARG A 202 24.06 12.52 -0.65
N PRO A 203 23.48 11.32 -0.73
CA PRO A 203 22.56 10.84 0.29
C PRO A 203 23.22 10.76 1.69
N LEU A 204 22.39 10.99 2.71
CA LEU A 204 22.72 10.73 4.11
C LEU A 204 22.17 9.35 4.46
N ASP A 205 23.08 8.45 4.79
CA ASP A 205 22.78 7.05 5.09
C ASP A 205 22.69 6.79 6.60
N HIS A 206 21.88 5.80 6.97
CA HIS A 206 21.88 5.32 8.35
C HIS A 206 23.10 4.44 8.56
N THR A 207 24.01 4.86 9.44
CA THR A 207 25.18 4.05 9.79
C THR A 207 24.74 2.66 10.22
N LEU A 208 23.83 2.59 11.19
CA LEU A 208 23.13 1.36 11.57
C LEU A 208 21.75 1.30 10.89
N PRO A 209 21.34 0.18 10.28
CA PRO A 209 20.13 0.13 9.45
C PRO A 209 18.82 0.44 10.20
N ALA A 210 17.93 1.20 9.55
CA ALA A 210 16.61 1.54 10.08
C ALA A 210 15.69 0.33 10.29
N VAL A 211 15.94 -0.77 9.55
CA VAL A 211 15.19 -2.02 9.69
C VAL A 211 15.33 -2.63 11.10
N PHE A 212 16.44 -2.34 11.77
CA PHE A 212 16.74 -2.69 13.17
C PHE A 212 16.41 -1.54 14.15
N LEU A 213 15.56 -0.59 13.75
CA LEU A 213 15.08 0.53 14.58
C LEU A 213 16.17 1.53 15.04
N TRP A 214 17.32 1.54 14.39
CA TRP A 214 18.34 2.56 14.60
C TRP A 214 17.95 3.86 13.88
N PRO A 215 17.82 4.99 14.60
CA PRO A 215 17.40 6.25 14.00
C PRO A 215 18.51 6.86 13.14
N LEU A 216 18.14 7.64 12.14
CA LEU A 216 19.04 8.60 11.52
C LEU A 216 19.08 9.88 12.35
N THR A 217 20.25 10.24 12.85
CA THR A 217 20.50 11.48 13.59
C THR A 217 21.64 12.27 12.93
N THR A 218 21.81 13.53 13.34
CA THR A 218 22.94 14.35 12.88
C THR A 218 24.27 13.69 13.27
N GLU A 219 24.32 13.06 14.44
CA GLU A 219 25.50 12.44 15.02
C GLU A 219 25.85 11.14 14.28
N ASN A 220 24.87 10.28 14.04
CA ASN A 220 25.14 8.94 13.54
C ASN A 220 24.96 8.76 12.03
N ALA A 221 24.61 9.79 11.26
CA ALA A 221 24.47 9.66 9.80
C ALA A 221 25.83 9.52 9.11
N THR A 222 25.87 8.75 8.02
CA THR A 222 27.05 8.64 7.15
C THR A 222 26.83 9.35 5.82
N LEU A 223 27.80 10.12 5.34
CA LEU A 223 27.75 10.70 4.00
C LEU A 223 28.28 9.72 2.94
N LEU A 224 27.43 9.32 1.99
CA LEU A 224 27.81 8.45 0.89
C LEU A 224 27.48 9.10 -0.46
N CYS A 225 28.19 8.69 -1.52
CA CYS A 225 27.70 8.94 -2.87
C CYS A 225 26.52 7.99 -3.17
N ARG A 226 25.77 8.30 -4.21
CA ARG A 226 24.60 7.50 -4.61
C ARG A 226 24.91 6.01 -4.80
N GLU A 227 26.04 5.69 -5.42
CA GLU A 227 26.49 4.31 -5.71
C GLU A 227 26.69 3.50 -4.42
N HIS A 228 27.61 3.93 -3.55
CA HIS A 228 27.89 3.23 -2.29
C HIS A 228 26.71 3.23 -1.31
N ASN A 229 25.83 4.24 -1.37
CA ASN A 229 24.59 4.20 -0.60
C ASN A 229 23.66 3.08 -1.09
N SER A 230 23.58 2.87 -2.40
CA SER A 230 22.80 1.78 -2.98
C SER A 230 23.42 0.41 -2.70
N GLU A 231 24.74 0.29 -2.72
CA GLU A 231 25.45 -0.96 -2.42
C GLU A 231 25.37 -1.38 -0.96
N LYS A 232 25.45 -0.40 -0.04
CA LYS A 232 25.27 -0.64 1.39
C LYS A 232 23.83 -1.06 1.71
N SER A 233 22.84 -0.34 1.17
CA SER A 233 21.41 -0.60 1.41
C SER A 233 21.11 -0.85 2.90
N ASP A 234 20.53 -2.01 3.24
CA ASP A 234 20.15 -2.38 4.62
C ASP A 234 21.21 -3.28 5.29
N LYS A 235 22.39 -3.46 4.69
CA LYS A 235 23.47 -4.27 5.27
C LYS A 235 23.97 -3.64 6.55
N TRP A 236 24.28 -4.50 7.53
CA TRP A 236 25.00 -4.09 8.72
C TRP A 236 26.42 -3.61 8.36
N PRO A 237 27.00 -2.62 9.09
CA PRO A 237 28.32 -2.08 8.76
C PRO A 237 29.41 -3.13 8.55
N SER A 238 29.49 -4.15 9.40
CA SER A 238 30.48 -5.24 9.27
C SER A 238 30.38 -6.05 7.99
N ALA A 239 29.22 -6.06 7.32
CA ALA A 239 29.00 -6.76 6.06
C ALA A 239 29.35 -5.90 4.82
N TYR A 240 29.86 -4.68 5.01
CA TYR A 240 30.11 -3.74 3.90
C TYR A 240 31.40 -2.92 4.04
N TYR A 241 31.76 -2.54 5.25
CA TYR A 241 32.98 -1.81 5.54
C TYR A 241 34.06 -2.76 6.07
N SER A 242 35.31 -2.49 5.70
CA SER A 242 36.50 -3.12 6.29
C SER A 242 36.70 -2.68 7.74
N ASP A 243 37.46 -3.46 8.53
CA ASP A 243 37.79 -3.12 9.92
C ASP A 243 38.33 -1.67 10.07
N SER A 244 39.25 -1.27 9.18
CA SER A 244 39.81 0.09 9.19
C SER A 244 38.75 1.18 8.97
N GLU A 245 37.81 0.93 8.07
CA GLU A 245 36.68 1.83 7.81
C GLU A 245 35.74 1.84 9.02
N LEU A 246 35.44 0.69 9.64
CA LEU A 246 34.58 0.62 10.84
C LEU A 246 35.15 1.44 12.00
N ARG A 247 36.47 1.37 12.24
CA ARG A 247 37.14 2.17 13.28
C ARG A 247 37.03 3.67 12.99
N ASN A 248 37.27 4.07 11.74
CA ASN A 248 37.12 5.47 11.35
C ASN A 248 35.66 5.94 11.46
N LEU A 249 34.72 5.08 11.07
CA LEU A 249 33.30 5.36 11.15
C LEU A 249 32.83 5.52 12.60
N ALA A 250 33.35 4.72 13.52
CA ALA A 250 33.08 4.85 14.95
C ALA A 250 33.45 6.24 15.48
N VAL A 251 34.65 6.73 15.12
CA VAL A 251 35.13 8.06 15.50
C VAL A 251 34.24 9.16 14.94
N LEU A 252 33.85 9.06 13.67
CA LEU A 252 33.03 10.08 13.01
C LEU A 252 31.58 10.08 13.52
N THR A 253 30.99 8.91 13.75
CA THR A 253 29.54 8.79 14.03
C THR A 253 29.21 8.71 15.52
N GLY A 254 30.22 8.48 16.37
CA GLY A 254 30.03 8.23 17.80
C GLY A 254 29.39 6.87 18.12
N VAL A 255 29.19 6.01 17.11
CA VAL A 255 28.73 4.63 17.31
C VAL A 255 29.92 3.78 17.75
N GLN A 256 29.74 2.96 18.78
CA GLN A 256 30.82 2.11 19.29
C GLN A 256 31.29 1.12 18.23
N TYR A 257 32.61 0.91 18.17
CA TYR A 257 33.23 0.02 17.19
C TYR A 257 32.68 -1.41 17.30
N GLU A 258 32.47 -1.89 18.53
CA GLU A 258 31.96 -3.22 18.84
C GLU A 258 30.54 -3.40 18.27
N THR A 259 29.71 -2.35 18.30
CA THR A 259 28.38 -2.35 17.69
C THR A 259 28.46 -2.44 16.16
N LEU A 260 29.37 -1.67 15.54
CA LEU A 260 29.55 -1.66 14.09
C LEU A 260 30.11 -2.99 13.56
N ALA A 261 31.09 -3.56 14.26
CA ALA A 261 31.77 -4.80 13.89
C ALA A 261 30.99 -6.06 14.27
N GLY A 262 30.10 -5.97 15.26
CA GLY A 262 29.31 -7.08 15.76
C GLY A 262 28.20 -7.54 14.80
N GLN A 263 27.37 -8.46 15.33
CA GLN A 263 26.21 -8.98 14.61
C GLN A 263 25.03 -7.99 14.62
N PRO A 264 24.14 -8.05 13.61
CA PRO A 264 22.96 -7.22 13.57
C PRO A 264 22.06 -7.43 14.78
N HIS A 265 21.64 -6.33 15.40
CA HIS A 265 20.70 -6.34 16.53
C HIS A 265 19.85 -5.08 16.53
N TYR A 266 18.69 -5.17 17.16
CA TYR A 266 17.77 -4.07 17.30
C TYR A 266 18.29 -3.01 18.27
N ASN A 267 17.92 -1.75 18.01
CA ASN A 267 18.23 -0.63 18.88
C ASN A 267 17.68 -0.89 20.31
N PRO A 268 18.55 -1.01 21.34
CA PRO A 268 18.12 -1.32 22.70
C PRO A 268 17.11 -0.34 23.28
N GLU A 269 17.24 0.95 22.96
CA GLU A 269 16.30 1.97 23.40
C GLU A 269 14.93 1.84 22.72
N ALA A 270 14.90 1.35 21.48
CA ALA A 270 13.65 1.06 20.79
C ALA A 270 12.95 -0.17 21.40
N ILE A 271 13.71 -1.22 21.72
CA ILE A 271 13.18 -2.41 22.42
C ILE A 271 12.63 -2.02 23.80
N LYS A 272 13.35 -1.20 24.56
CA LYS A 272 12.88 -0.67 25.84
C LYS A 272 11.60 0.17 25.72
N ARG A 273 11.42 0.93 24.64
CA ARG A 273 10.14 1.61 24.38
C ARG A 273 9.01 0.61 24.10
N LEU A 274 9.32 -0.46 23.37
CA LEU A 274 8.37 -1.52 23.02
C LEU A 274 8.00 -2.43 24.20
N SER A 275 8.66 -2.33 25.35
CA SER A 275 8.23 -3.00 26.59
C SER A 275 7.25 -2.17 27.42
N ILE A 276 6.95 -0.92 27.01
CA ILE A 276 6.03 -0.02 27.72
C ILE A 276 4.65 -0.10 27.08
N SER A 277 3.64 -0.55 27.85
CA SER A 277 2.28 -0.77 27.35
C SER A 277 1.67 0.43 26.64
N GLU A 278 1.78 1.63 27.23
CA GLU A 278 1.24 2.85 26.64
C GLU A 278 1.85 3.14 25.25
N GLN A 279 3.17 2.94 25.10
CA GLN A 279 3.87 3.17 23.83
C GLN A 279 3.45 2.15 22.77
N VAL A 280 3.27 0.88 23.16
CA VAL A 280 2.78 -0.17 22.28
C VAL A 280 1.34 0.11 21.84
N ASP A 281 0.47 0.49 22.77
CA ASP A 281 -0.95 0.79 22.47
C ASP A 281 -1.08 2.03 21.56
N GLN A 282 -0.28 3.06 21.80
CA GLN A 282 -0.18 4.23 20.91
C GLN A 282 0.30 3.83 19.51
N LEU A 283 1.32 2.97 19.39
CA LEU A 283 1.80 2.46 18.12
C LEU A 283 0.69 1.71 17.37
N LEU A 284 0.02 0.77 18.05
CA LEU A 284 -1.06 -0.05 17.48
C LEU A 284 -2.22 0.81 17.00
N THR A 285 -2.62 1.81 17.80
CA THR A 285 -3.70 2.75 17.44
C THR A 285 -3.32 3.59 16.23
N LYS A 286 -2.13 4.20 16.27
CA LYS A 286 -1.65 5.12 15.22
C LYS A 286 -1.45 4.42 13.88
N TYR A 287 -1.02 3.16 13.91
CA TYR A 287 -0.70 2.39 12.72
C TYR A 287 -1.69 1.24 12.45
N ALA A 288 -2.89 1.27 13.04
CA ALA A 288 -3.91 0.24 12.88
C ALA A 288 -4.23 -0.14 11.41
N PRO A 289 -4.30 0.82 10.45
CA PRO A 289 -4.51 0.50 9.02
C PRO A 289 -3.36 -0.28 8.37
N TYR A 290 -2.20 -0.38 9.03
CA TYR A 290 -0.98 -1.04 8.56
C TYR A 290 -0.65 -2.30 9.37
N ARG A 291 -1.69 -2.96 9.91
CA ARG A 291 -1.59 -4.19 10.71
C ARG A 291 -0.55 -5.19 10.20
N SER A 292 -0.55 -5.50 8.89
CA SER A 292 0.38 -6.46 8.30
C SER A 292 1.84 -6.08 8.50
N GLU A 293 2.18 -4.79 8.47
CA GLU A 293 3.55 -4.33 8.67
C GLU A 293 3.95 -4.35 10.15
N ILE A 294 2.99 -4.14 11.06
CA ILE A 294 3.20 -4.29 12.50
C ILE A 294 3.47 -5.77 12.84
N ILE A 295 2.70 -6.70 12.27
CA ILE A 295 2.90 -8.14 12.45
C ILE A 295 4.30 -8.55 11.97
N LYS A 296 4.70 -8.13 10.76
CA LYS A 296 6.06 -8.39 10.25
C LYS A 296 7.16 -7.79 11.12
N LEU A 297 6.92 -6.63 11.72
CA LEU A 297 7.86 -6.05 12.67
C LEU A 297 7.98 -6.90 13.92
N ARG A 298 6.84 -7.27 14.54
CA ARG A 298 6.77 -8.15 15.71
C ARG A 298 7.50 -9.46 15.45
N ASN A 299 7.22 -10.11 14.33
CA ASN A 299 7.80 -11.42 14.01
C ASN A 299 9.32 -11.35 13.84
N ARG A 300 9.86 -10.30 13.22
CA ARG A 300 11.33 -10.14 13.10
C ARG A 300 11.99 -9.81 14.43
N ILE A 301 11.38 -8.97 15.27
CA ILE A 301 11.92 -8.69 16.61
C ILE A 301 11.89 -9.96 17.45
N LEU A 302 10.81 -10.74 17.38
CA LEU A 302 10.72 -12.03 18.06
C LEU A 302 11.80 -13.01 17.57
N GLN A 303 12.06 -13.06 16.27
CA GLN A 303 13.09 -13.95 15.70
C GLN A 303 14.51 -13.56 16.14
N TYR A 304 14.85 -12.27 16.13
CA TYR A 304 16.22 -11.79 16.40
C TYR A 304 16.51 -11.60 17.90
N GLU A 305 15.54 -11.10 18.66
CA GLU A 305 15.73 -10.68 20.05
C GLU A 305 14.98 -11.58 21.04
N ASN A 306 14.23 -12.59 20.55
CA ASN A 306 13.31 -13.40 21.37
C ASN A 306 12.33 -12.53 22.20
N PHE A 307 11.89 -11.41 21.62
CA PHE A 307 11.07 -10.42 22.29
C PHE A 307 9.74 -10.19 21.56
N ASP A 308 8.61 -10.39 22.25
CA ASP A 308 7.27 -10.19 21.70
C ASP A 308 6.59 -8.96 22.30
N PHE A 309 6.70 -7.83 21.61
CA PHE A 309 6.10 -6.58 22.10
C PHE A 309 4.56 -6.59 22.13
N PHE A 310 3.89 -7.55 21.48
CA PHE A 310 2.42 -7.67 21.58
C PHE A 310 1.97 -8.06 22.98
N GLN A 311 2.81 -8.77 23.75
CA GLN A 311 2.50 -9.16 25.13
C GLN A 311 2.36 -7.97 26.07
N HIS A 312 2.94 -6.82 25.70
CA HIS A 312 2.88 -5.60 26.48
C HIS A 312 1.66 -4.72 26.15
N SER A 313 0.90 -5.03 25.09
CA SER A 313 -0.29 -4.25 24.73
C SER A 313 -1.48 -4.54 25.63
N THR A 314 -2.26 -3.51 25.98
CA THR A 314 -3.53 -3.67 26.70
C THR A 314 -4.76 -3.68 25.79
N ILE A 315 -4.61 -3.24 24.53
CA ILE A 315 -5.73 -3.06 23.59
C ILE A 315 -5.71 -4.04 22.41
N ILE A 316 -4.64 -4.81 22.24
CA ILE A 316 -4.51 -5.69 21.07
C ILE A 316 -5.54 -6.82 21.11
N SER A 317 -6.26 -7.00 20.00
CA SER A 317 -7.26 -8.06 19.91
C SER A 317 -6.61 -9.45 19.86
N PRO A 318 -7.21 -10.49 20.46
CA PRO A 318 -6.72 -11.87 20.33
C PRO A 318 -6.64 -12.37 18.89
N ALA A 319 -7.48 -11.85 18.00
CA ALA A 319 -7.44 -12.15 16.56
C ALA A 319 -6.14 -11.65 15.90
N TRP A 320 -5.60 -10.51 16.35
CA TRP A 320 -4.31 -9.99 15.89
C TRP A 320 -3.16 -10.89 16.28
N VAL A 321 -3.14 -11.32 17.53
CA VAL A 321 -2.11 -12.22 18.06
C VAL A 321 -2.15 -13.57 17.33
N ARG A 322 -3.34 -14.15 17.12
CA ARG A 322 -3.49 -15.42 16.38
C ARG A 322 -2.95 -15.32 14.95
N GLN A 323 -3.32 -14.27 14.21
CA GLN A 323 -2.81 -14.07 12.85
C GLN A 323 -1.27 -13.92 12.85
N ALA A 324 -0.72 -13.12 13.78
CA ALA A 324 0.72 -12.91 13.84
C ALA A 324 1.50 -14.19 14.11
N ASN A 325 0.99 -15.03 15.03
CA ASN A 325 1.56 -16.33 15.32
C ASN A 325 1.46 -17.29 14.14
N GLN A 326 0.34 -17.32 13.41
CA GLN A 326 0.20 -18.12 12.19
C GLN A 326 1.23 -17.72 11.13
N GLU A 327 1.38 -16.41 10.86
CA GLU A 327 2.38 -15.91 9.92
C GLU A 327 3.81 -16.24 10.37
N TYR A 328 4.10 -16.19 11.67
CA TYR A 328 5.42 -16.54 12.20
C TYR A 328 5.75 -18.02 11.98
N GLN A 329 4.80 -18.92 12.27
CA GLN A 329 4.99 -20.36 12.08
C GLN A 329 5.16 -20.74 10.61
N GLN A 330 4.44 -20.09 9.69
CA GLN A 330 4.60 -20.31 8.25
C GLN A 330 6.01 -19.96 7.76
N VAL A 331 6.58 -18.86 8.24
CA VAL A 331 7.96 -18.45 7.88
C VAL A 331 8.99 -19.42 8.44
N ILE A 332 8.83 -19.85 9.71
CA ILE A 332 9.73 -20.84 10.31
C ILE A 332 9.67 -22.17 9.54
N HIS A 333 8.47 -22.66 9.21
CA HIS A 333 8.33 -23.91 8.46
C HIS A 333 8.99 -23.83 7.08
N GLN A 334 8.84 -22.70 6.36
CA GLN A 334 9.51 -22.49 5.08
C GLN A 334 11.04 -22.44 5.17
N GLU A 335 11.60 -21.86 6.24
CA GLU A 335 13.05 -21.84 6.48
C GLU A 335 13.59 -23.23 6.86
N VAL A 336 12.80 -24.05 7.57
CA VAL A 336 13.17 -25.44 7.89
C VAL A 336 13.14 -26.31 6.64
N ASP A 337 12.06 -26.24 5.84
CA ASP A 337 11.89 -27.04 4.62
C ASP A 337 13.02 -26.75 3.60
N PHE A 338 13.41 -25.47 3.44
CA PHE A 338 14.49 -25.05 2.55
C PHE A 338 15.88 -25.53 3.00
N ASN A 339 16.14 -25.58 4.31
CA ASN A 339 17.41 -26.09 4.84
C ASN A 339 17.49 -27.63 4.74
N THR A 340 16.38 -28.35 4.88
CA THR A 340 16.33 -29.80 4.66
C THR A 340 16.50 -30.21 3.19
N GLU A 341 16.08 -29.40 2.23
CA GLU A 341 16.31 -29.67 0.79
C GLU A 341 17.77 -29.45 0.39
N GLN A 342 18.47 -28.48 1.00
CA GLN A 342 19.90 -28.25 0.74
C GLN A 342 20.81 -29.35 1.29
N ASP A 343 20.47 -29.96 2.43
CA ASP A 343 21.23 -31.07 3.01
C ASP A 343 21.05 -32.40 2.27
N THR A 344 20.04 -32.52 1.40
CA THR A 344 19.82 -33.74 0.57
C THR A 344 20.51 -33.72 -0.79
N ASP A 345 21.03 -32.56 -1.22
CA ASP A 345 21.77 -32.41 -2.49
C ASP A 345 23.31 -32.53 -2.31
N GLU A 346 23.80 -32.68 -1.08
CA GLU A 346 25.22 -32.98 -0.76
C GLU A 346 25.47 -34.45 -0.32
N MET A 347 24.62 -35.41 -0.76
CA MET A 347 24.85 -36.85 -0.58
C MET A 347 25.19 -37.60 -1.88
#